data_AF-A0A9E2IZ09-F1
#
_entry.id   AF-A0A9E2IZ09-F1
#
_cell.length_a   1.000
_cell.length_b   1.000
_cell.length_c   1.000
_cell.angle_alpha   90.00
_cell.angle_beta   90.00
_cell.angle_gamma   90.00
#
_symmetry.space_group_name_H-M   'P 1'
#
loop_
_entity.id
_entity.type
_entity.pdbx_description
1 polymer ?
#
loop_
_entity_poly.entity_id
_entity_poly.type
_entity_poly.pdbx_seq_one_letter_code
_entity_poly.pdbx_strand_id
1 'polypeptide(L)'
;MRNILLVEPSYKSKYPPLGLMKIAAYHKRLNDRVVFVKGCISEKRIERWDRVYVSSLFTYYWRETVKAIKYYQDSVPRRSDVIVGGVLATLLRDDLELETGATVISGLLDTPGILDPGDKLRIDTLTPDYSILGEADYTYELQNCYIGYATRGCPNGCEFCAVHQIEPEFNGYLPLRRQIQLIEELYGEKRDLILLDNNVLASERFKDIIRDIKALGFEKGATYSYRNKSGRTSTVNRYIDFNQGLDSRLLTEEKMALLSEIAIRPIRIAFDDIRLRDLYEEKVRLAAKYGLKYLSNYILYNFHDHPDEFHDRLKINLDLNEEIGLQIFSFPMRYVDLKSKDRLSKTPGNIGEHWNAKYLRAIQCVLIRTRGLVGTKRDYFLKAFGKDHVEFNKILLMPESYIIHRYKHEGDGSTDRWWAQVCSLSDWEQDIFKHIIHNHLFRSVNRAELTRAVKDVLDHYMERDDRKKSPVGGDSEYWRSAAINF
;
A
#
# COMPACT_ATOMS: atom_id res chain seq x y z
N MET A 1 10.81 -0.72 36.92
CA MET A 1 11.33 -0.84 35.55
C MET A 1 10.78 -2.11 34.96
N ARG A 2 9.91 -1.97 33.96
CA ARG A 2 9.29 -3.08 33.22
C ARG A 2 10.19 -3.48 32.05
N ASN A 3 10.11 -4.73 31.64
CA ASN A 3 10.73 -5.28 30.45
C ASN A 3 9.68 -5.37 29.34
N ILE A 4 9.87 -4.58 28.28
CA ILE A 4 8.89 -4.35 27.21
C ILE A 4 9.43 -4.85 25.89
N LEU A 5 8.67 -5.73 25.23
CA LEU A 5 8.95 -6.17 23.87
C LEU A 5 8.00 -5.48 22.89
N LEU A 6 8.56 -4.91 21.83
CA LEU A 6 7.81 -4.35 20.70
C LEU A 6 8.01 -5.26 19.49
N VAL A 7 6.91 -5.74 18.92
CA VAL A 7 6.91 -6.72 17.84
C VAL A 7 6.18 -6.14 16.64
N GLU A 8 6.91 -5.89 15.57
CA GLU A 8 6.28 -5.83 14.25
C GLU A 8 6.25 -7.25 13.70
N PRO A 9 5.09 -7.83 13.34
CA PRO A 9 5.06 -9.11 12.65
C PRO A 9 5.89 -9.08 11.36
N SER A 10 6.19 -10.25 10.78
CA SER A 10 7.02 -10.37 9.55
C SER A 10 6.30 -9.91 8.28
N TYR A 11 5.70 -8.72 8.33
CA TYR A 11 5.24 -8.00 7.17
C TYR A 11 6.44 -7.60 6.33
N LYS A 12 6.28 -7.67 5.02
CA LYS A 12 7.14 -6.90 4.13
C LYS A 12 6.64 -5.46 4.30
N SER A 13 7.46 -4.53 4.77
CA SER A 13 7.03 -3.13 4.97
C SER A 13 8.21 -2.20 4.76
N LYS A 14 8.00 -1.19 3.93
CA LYS A 14 8.97 -0.11 3.70
C LYS A 14 8.95 0.91 4.84
N TYR A 15 7.80 1.03 5.51
CA TYR A 15 7.53 2.01 6.54
C TYR A 15 7.91 1.46 7.92
N PRO A 16 8.67 2.22 8.72
CA PRO A 16 8.84 1.97 10.14
C PRO A 16 7.48 1.89 10.88
N PRO A 17 7.34 1.02 11.89
CA PRO A 17 6.09 0.87 12.64
C PRO A 17 5.88 2.05 13.62
N LEU A 18 5.37 3.17 13.11
CA LEU A 18 5.28 4.44 13.85
C LEU A 18 4.58 4.34 15.22
N GLY A 19 3.53 3.51 15.32
CA GLY A 19 2.85 3.24 16.59
C GLY A 19 3.79 2.63 17.64
N LEU A 20 4.59 1.64 17.25
CA LEU A 20 5.59 1.02 18.15
C LEU A 20 6.70 2.00 18.50
N MET A 21 7.13 2.86 17.57
CA MET A 21 8.11 3.92 17.85
C MET A 21 7.61 4.90 18.91
N LYS A 22 6.32 5.26 18.91
CA LYS A 22 5.73 6.11 19.96
C LYS A 22 5.58 5.38 21.29
N ILE A 23 5.24 4.09 21.27
CA ILE A 23 5.20 3.24 22.48
C ILE A 23 6.61 3.09 23.08
N ALA A 24 7.66 2.95 22.26
CA ALA A 24 9.05 2.96 22.71
C ALA A 24 9.41 4.25 23.44
N ALA A 25 9.07 5.40 22.82
CA ALA A 25 9.28 6.72 23.42
C ALA A 25 8.51 6.89 24.73
N TYR A 26 7.33 6.27 24.87
CA TYR A 26 6.56 6.27 26.10
C TYR A 26 7.27 5.48 27.21
N HIS A 27 7.60 4.22 26.95
CA HIS A 27 8.22 3.35 27.95
C HIS A 27 9.61 3.81 28.38
N LYS A 28 10.42 4.35 27.46
CA LYS A 28 11.73 4.92 27.82
C LYS A 28 11.62 6.11 28.77
N ARG A 29 10.57 6.94 28.67
CA ARG A 29 10.31 8.03 29.63
C ARG A 29 9.97 7.52 31.03
N LEU A 30 9.45 6.30 31.14
CA LEU A 30 9.15 5.63 32.40
C LEU A 30 10.34 4.81 32.92
N ASN A 31 11.50 4.92 32.29
CA ASN A 31 12.71 4.13 32.58
C ASN A 31 12.46 2.61 32.46
N ASP A 32 11.60 2.19 31.53
CA ASP A 32 11.41 0.78 31.19
C ASP A 32 12.48 0.31 30.18
N ARG A 33 12.85 -0.98 30.24
CA ARG A 33 13.69 -1.63 29.22
C ARG A 33 12.81 -1.90 28.00
N VAL A 34 13.20 -1.37 26.84
CA VAL A 34 12.48 -1.54 25.58
C VAL A 34 13.36 -2.31 24.60
N VAL A 35 12.81 -3.33 23.96
CA VAL A 35 13.45 -4.08 22.87
C VAL A 35 12.50 -4.17 21.70
N PHE A 36 12.97 -3.85 20.51
CA PHE A 36 12.20 -4.01 19.27
C PHE A 36 12.66 -5.21 18.45
N VAL A 37 11.70 -5.94 17.87
CA VAL A 37 11.93 -7.01 16.91
C VAL A 37 10.97 -6.95 15.73
N LYS A 38 11.44 -7.46 14.59
CA LYS A 38 10.61 -7.76 13.42
C LYS A 38 10.47 -9.26 13.26
N GLY A 39 9.26 -9.78 13.44
CA GLY A 39 8.92 -11.20 13.31
C GLY A 39 9.01 -11.99 14.60
N CYS A 40 9.18 -13.31 14.46
CA CYS A 40 9.24 -14.27 15.56
C CYS A 40 10.70 -14.68 15.83
N ILE A 41 11.28 -14.16 16.90
CA ILE A 41 12.69 -14.34 17.28
C ILE A 41 12.80 -15.26 18.51
N SER A 42 13.50 -16.38 18.37
CA SER A 42 13.65 -17.44 19.38
C SER A 42 14.23 -16.95 20.69
N GLU A 43 15.30 -16.17 20.60
CA GLU A 43 16.04 -15.64 21.75
C GLU A 43 15.15 -14.71 22.58
N LYS A 44 14.27 -13.95 21.90
CA LYS A 44 13.34 -13.04 22.58
C LYS A 44 12.12 -13.75 23.15
N ARG A 45 11.73 -14.90 22.61
CA ARG A 45 10.61 -15.69 23.14
C ARG A 45 10.91 -16.29 24.50
N ILE A 46 12.15 -16.68 24.76
CA ILE A 46 12.54 -17.31 26.04
C ILE A 46 12.77 -16.29 27.17
N GLU A 47 12.94 -15.00 26.83
CA GLU A 47 12.98 -13.92 27.82
C GLU A 47 11.59 -13.73 28.47
N ARG A 48 11.57 -13.26 29.72
CA ARG A 48 10.35 -12.85 30.43
C ARG A 48 10.07 -11.37 30.19
N TRP A 49 8.89 -11.04 29.71
CA TRP A 49 8.45 -9.68 29.45
C TRP A 49 7.27 -9.33 30.34
N ASP A 50 7.22 -8.09 30.82
CA ASP A 50 6.06 -7.58 31.54
C ASP A 50 4.91 -7.29 30.56
N ARG A 51 5.22 -6.80 29.36
CA ARG A 51 4.27 -6.59 28.26
C ARG A 51 4.92 -6.84 26.90
N VAL A 52 4.11 -7.32 25.96
CA VAL A 52 4.47 -7.44 24.54
C VAL A 52 3.48 -6.59 23.73
N TYR A 53 3.97 -5.62 22.98
CA TYR A 53 3.14 -4.84 22.06
C TYR A 53 3.32 -5.34 20.64
N VAL A 54 2.21 -5.69 19.97
CA VAL A 54 2.23 -6.17 18.58
C VAL A 54 1.54 -5.13 17.70
N SER A 55 2.22 -4.64 16.65
CA SER A 55 1.57 -3.82 15.64
C SER A 55 0.78 -4.68 14.65
N SER A 56 -0.26 -4.10 14.07
CA SER A 56 -1.03 -4.71 13.00
C SER A 56 -1.22 -3.76 11.83
N LEU A 57 -1.08 -4.28 10.60
CA LEU A 57 -1.33 -3.56 9.34
C LEU A 57 -2.72 -3.95 8.80
N PHE A 58 -2.89 -4.10 7.49
CA PHE A 58 -4.15 -4.51 6.86
C PHE A 58 -4.72 -5.83 7.40
N THR A 59 -6.04 -5.96 7.37
CA THR A 59 -6.80 -7.13 7.86
C THR A 59 -6.39 -8.44 7.18
N TYR A 60 -6.01 -8.39 5.91
CA TYR A 60 -5.52 -9.55 5.18
C TYR A 60 -4.14 -10.08 5.63
N TYR A 61 -3.48 -9.42 6.59
CA TYR A 61 -2.32 -9.93 7.31
C TYR A 61 -2.68 -10.68 8.60
N TRP A 62 -3.94 -11.09 8.75
CA TRP A 62 -4.46 -11.86 9.87
C TRP A 62 -3.51 -12.96 10.34
N ARG A 63 -3.13 -13.85 9.42
CA ARG A 63 -2.30 -15.02 9.74
C ARG A 63 -0.96 -14.65 10.35
N GLU A 64 -0.27 -13.64 9.80
CA GLU A 64 1.04 -13.20 10.28
C GLU A 64 0.93 -12.52 11.65
N THR A 65 -0.14 -11.72 11.83
CA THR A 65 -0.43 -11.01 13.09
C THR A 65 -0.72 -11.99 14.21
N VAL A 66 -1.66 -12.91 14.00
CA VAL A 66 -2.03 -13.96 14.96
C VAL A 66 -0.84 -14.86 15.29
N LYS A 67 -0.03 -15.23 14.28
CA LYS A 67 1.19 -16.01 14.49
C LYS A 67 2.14 -15.29 15.46
N ALA A 68 2.40 -14.00 15.24
CA ALA A 68 3.29 -13.22 16.10
C ALA A 68 2.75 -13.09 17.53
N ILE A 69 1.45 -12.83 17.69
CA ILE A 69 0.78 -12.76 19.00
C ILE A 69 0.97 -14.09 19.75
N LYS A 70 0.51 -15.21 19.17
CA LYS A 70 0.59 -16.54 19.79
C LYS A 70 2.02 -16.96 20.10
N TYR A 71 2.99 -16.55 19.28
CA TYR A 71 4.40 -16.87 19.48
C TYR A 71 4.96 -16.29 20.80
N TYR A 72 4.55 -15.08 21.18
CA TYR A 72 5.05 -14.38 22.37
C TYR A 72 4.14 -14.48 23.61
N GLN A 73 3.00 -15.17 23.52
CA GLN A 73 2.06 -15.32 24.63
C GLN A 73 2.66 -16.03 25.85
N ASP A 74 3.54 -17.00 25.63
CA ASP A 74 4.20 -17.74 26.72
C ASP A 74 5.35 -16.94 27.37
N SER A 75 5.67 -15.77 26.81
CA SER A 75 6.75 -14.90 27.27
C SER A 75 6.28 -13.84 28.26
N VAL A 76 4.96 -13.71 28.47
CA VAL A 76 4.32 -12.77 29.41
C VAL A 76 3.52 -13.49 30.51
N PRO A 77 3.23 -12.86 31.66
CA PRO A 77 2.48 -13.48 32.75
C PRO A 77 1.04 -13.86 32.39
N ARG A 78 0.34 -13.01 31.63
CA ARG A 78 -1.04 -13.25 31.18
C ARG A 78 -1.15 -12.95 29.69
N ARG A 79 -2.04 -13.66 28.98
CA ARG A 79 -2.29 -13.40 27.55
C ARG A 79 -2.72 -11.95 27.28
N SER A 80 -3.44 -11.34 28.21
CA SER A 80 -3.85 -9.92 28.16
C SER A 80 -2.68 -8.94 28.26
N ASP A 81 -1.49 -9.37 28.70
CA ASP A 81 -0.28 -8.56 28.70
C ASP A 81 0.41 -8.54 27.32
N VAL A 82 -0.10 -9.32 26.36
CA VAL A 82 0.09 -9.04 24.93
C VAL A 82 -0.95 -8.02 24.50
N ILE A 83 -0.50 -6.85 24.05
CA ILE A 83 -1.34 -5.72 23.65
C ILE A 83 -1.17 -5.50 22.16
N VAL A 84 -2.27 -5.46 21.42
CA VAL A 84 -2.26 -5.36 19.95
C VAL A 84 -2.98 -4.10 19.50
N GLY A 85 -2.38 -3.36 18.58
CA GLY A 85 -2.98 -2.15 18.00
C GLY A 85 -2.72 -2.03 16.50
N GLY A 86 -3.27 -1.01 15.87
CA GLY A 86 -3.13 -0.76 14.43
C GLY A 86 -4.40 -1.06 13.63
N VAL A 87 -4.27 -1.14 12.31
CA VAL A 87 -5.42 -1.13 11.37
C VAL A 87 -6.28 -2.38 11.56
N LEU A 88 -5.70 -3.58 11.47
CA LEU A 88 -6.43 -4.84 11.67
C LEU A 88 -7.01 -4.93 13.08
N ALA A 89 -6.24 -4.58 14.11
CA ALA A 89 -6.70 -4.56 15.50
C ALA A 89 -7.94 -3.67 15.69
N THR A 90 -8.02 -2.56 14.97
CA THR A 90 -9.18 -1.67 15.00
C THR A 90 -10.38 -2.27 14.29
N LEU A 91 -10.18 -2.79 13.08
CA LEU A 91 -11.27 -3.26 12.21
C LEU A 91 -11.84 -4.63 12.59
N LEU A 92 -11.02 -5.49 13.22
CA LEU A 92 -11.36 -6.88 13.56
C LEU A 92 -11.09 -7.17 15.04
N ARG A 93 -11.41 -6.21 15.91
CA ARG A 93 -11.16 -6.29 17.36
C ARG A 93 -11.66 -7.58 17.98
N ASP A 94 -12.97 -7.82 17.88
CA ASP A 94 -13.65 -8.91 18.58
C ASP A 94 -13.13 -10.27 18.13
N ASP A 95 -12.93 -10.43 16.81
CA ASP A 95 -12.33 -11.63 16.23
C ASP A 95 -10.93 -11.89 16.78
N LEU A 96 -10.13 -10.83 16.97
CA LEU A 96 -8.73 -10.93 17.35
C LEU A 96 -8.60 -11.22 18.85
N GLU A 97 -9.42 -10.56 19.67
CA GLU A 97 -9.56 -10.86 21.10
C GLU A 97 -10.02 -12.31 21.29
N LEU A 98 -11.03 -12.78 20.55
CA LEU A 98 -11.52 -14.15 20.64
C LEU A 98 -10.47 -15.18 20.24
N GLU A 99 -9.73 -14.97 19.14
CA GLU A 99 -8.76 -15.95 18.66
C GLU A 99 -7.49 -16.02 19.54
N THR A 100 -7.11 -14.91 20.18
CA THR A 100 -5.81 -14.80 20.84
C THR A 100 -5.90 -14.64 22.35
N GLY A 101 -6.94 -13.99 22.88
CA GLY A 101 -7.02 -13.55 24.27
C GLY A 101 -6.04 -12.42 24.61
N ALA A 102 -5.48 -11.76 23.59
CA ALA A 102 -4.68 -10.55 23.76
C ALA A 102 -5.59 -9.34 24.04
N THR A 103 -5.05 -8.31 24.69
CA THR A 103 -5.74 -7.02 24.81
C THR A 103 -5.67 -6.29 23.47
N VAL A 104 -6.80 -5.88 22.91
CA VAL A 104 -6.83 -5.16 21.63
C VAL A 104 -7.22 -3.70 21.86
N ILE A 105 -6.42 -2.79 21.30
CA ILE A 105 -6.66 -1.36 21.31
C ILE A 105 -7.12 -0.94 19.91
N SER A 106 -8.34 -0.41 19.84
CA SER A 106 -8.93 0.15 18.63
C SER A 106 -8.62 1.64 18.51
N GLY A 107 -8.32 2.11 17.30
CA GLY A 107 -8.07 3.51 17.01
C GLY A 107 -6.70 3.98 17.48
N LEU A 108 -6.63 5.25 17.89
CA LEU A 108 -5.39 5.93 18.22
C LEU A 108 -5.01 5.80 19.71
N LEU A 109 -3.72 5.95 20.00
CA LEU A 109 -3.22 6.05 21.38
C LEU A 109 -3.26 7.50 21.89
N ASP A 110 -4.37 8.20 21.64
CA ASP A 110 -4.54 9.64 21.86
C ASP A 110 -5.28 9.99 23.16
N THR A 111 -5.74 8.97 23.89
CA THR A 111 -6.45 9.08 25.16
C THR A 111 -5.49 8.86 26.34
N PRO A 112 -5.43 9.78 27.32
CA PRO A 112 -4.63 9.59 28.54
C PRO A 112 -5.00 8.30 29.28
N GLY A 113 -3.98 7.61 29.80
CA GLY A 113 -4.16 6.40 30.61
C GLY A 113 -4.50 5.14 29.81
N ILE A 114 -4.48 5.19 28.47
CA ILE A 114 -4.88 4.06 27.61
C ILE A 114 -4.00 2.81 27.79
N LEU A 115 -2.70 2.98 28.08
CA LEU A 115 -1.80 1.86 28.39
C LEU A 115 -1.59 1.66 29.90
N ASP A 116 -1.61 2.74 30.67
CA ASP A 116 -1.36 2.72 32.11
C ASP A 116 -2.35 3.65 32.83
N PRO A 117 -3.34 3.10 33.57
CA PRO A 117 -4.34 3.90 34.27
C PRO A 117 -3.71 4.96 35.18
N GLY A 118 -4.21 6.20 35.08
CA GLY A 118 -3.70 7.36 35.83
C GLY A 118 -2.59 8.15 35.13
N ASP A 119 -2.00 7.61 34.05
CA ASP A 119 -1.07 8.36 33.20
C ASP A 119 -1.81 9.47 32.43
N LYS A 120 -1.19 10.65 32.35
CA LYS A 120 -1.80 11.85 31.73
C LYS A 120 -1.35 12.08 30.28
N LEU A 121 -0.44 11.28 29.78
CA LEU A 121 0.22 11.46 28.50
C LEU A 121 -0.63 10.91 27.35
N ARG A 122 -0.70 11.67 26.26
CA ARG A 122 -1.27 11.21 25.00
C ARG A 122 -0.16 10.63 24.14
N ILE A 123 -0.04 9.31 24.09
CA ILE A 123 1.09 8.61 23.45
C ILE A 123 1.19 8.94 21.95
N ASP A 124 0.06 9.13 21.27
CA ASP A 124 0.03 9.47 19.86
C ASP A 124 0.65 10.86 19.55
N THR A 125 0.76 11.74 20.54
CA THR A 125 1.41 13.05 20.37
C THR A 125 2.93 13.01 20.52
N LEU A 126 3.49 11.87 20.93
CA LEU A 126 4.90 11.74 21.21
C LEU A 126 5.74 11.71 19.93
N THR A 127 6.91 12.33 20.02
CA THR A 127 7.97 12.14 19.03
C THR A 127 8.31 10.65 18.95
N PRO A 128 8.24 10.03 17.75
CA PRO A 128 8.53 8.62 17.58
C PRO A 128 10.02 8.35 17.84
N ASP A 129 10.31 7.23 18.51
CA ASP A 129 11.67 6.85 18.82
C ASP A 129 12.36 6.11 17.66
N TYR A 130 13.23 6.80 16.93
CA TYR A 130 13.95 6.23 15.80
C TYR A 130 15.06 5.26 16.22
N SER A 131 15.51 5.28 17.49
CA SER A 131 16.63 4.43 17.89
C SER A 131 16.29 2.94 17.76
N ILE A 132 15.01 2.58 17.89
CA ILE A 132 14.58 1.17 17.82
C ILE A 132 14.77 0.57 16.43
N LEU A 133 14.86 1.40 15.38
CA LEU A 133 15.02 0.91 14.01
C LEU A 133 16.39 0.27 13.77
N GLY A 134 17.41 0.65 14.55
CA GLY A 134 18.73 0.04 14.51
C GLY A 134 18.84 -1.28 15.29
N GLU A 135 17.81 -1.66 16.07
CA GLU A 135 17.81 -2.88 16.89
C GLU A 135 17.36 -4.12 16.08
N ALA A 136 16.62 -3.93 14.99
CA ALA A 136 16.16 -5.00 14.14
C ALA A 136 17.18 -5.33 13.04
N ASP A 137 17.29 -6.61 12.68
CA ASP A 137 17.98 -7.07 11.46
C ASP A 137 17.14 -6.79 10.20
N TYR A 138 16.74 -5.53 10.04
CA TYR A 138 15.93 -5.06 8.93
C TYR A 138 16.17 -3.57 8.68
N THR A 139 16.49 -3.23 7.43
CA THR A 139 16.68 -1.84 7.01
C THR A 139 15.41 -1.33 6.33
N TYR A 140 14.72 -0.36 6.94
CA TYR A 140 13.56 0.29 6.33
C TYR A 140 13.99 1.28 5.24
N GLU A 141 13.27 1.29 4.12
CA GLU A 141 13.54 2.23 3.01
C GLU A 141 13.41 3.70 3.46
N LEU A 142 12.49 3.98 4.39
CA LEU A 142 12.19 5.32 4.88
C LEU A 142 12.88 5.67 6.21
N GLN A 143 13.90 4.92 6.63
CA GLN A 143 14.62 5.23 7.88
C GLN A 143 15.33 6.59 7.86
N ASN A 144 15.65 7.13 6.68
CA ASN A 144 16.25 8.46 6.51
C ASN A 144 15.21 9.53 6.14
N CYS A 145 14.00 9.39 6.67
CA CYS A 145 12.92 10.35 6.49
C CYS A 145 12.38 10.79 7.85
N TYR A 146 12.01 12.06 7.94
CA TYR A 146 11.04 12.48 8.94
C TYR A 146 9.69 11.90 8.56
N ILE A 147 9.02 11.23 9.50
CA ILE A 147 7.69 10.66 9.29
C ILE A 147 6.76 11.32 10.30
N GLY A 148 5.70 11.96 9.81
CA GLY A 148 4.81 12.74 10.64
C GLY A 148 3.45 12.97 10.02
N TYR A 149 2.71 13.88 10.65
CA TYR A 149 1.37 14.28 10.25
C TYR A 149 1.21 15.79 10.42
N ALA A 150 0.62 16.46 9.45
CA ALA A 150 0.15 17.84 9.60
C ALA A 150 -1.36 17.91 9.92
N THR A 151 -2.09 16.82 9.68
CA THR A 151 -3.52 16.62 9.90
C THR A 151 -3.79 15.14 10.23
N ARG A 152 -4.94 14.84 10.84
CA ARG A 152 -5.40 13.46 11.14
C ARG A 152 -6.88 13.31 10.86
N GLY A 153 -7.30 12.08 10.57
CA GLY A 153 -8.65 11.79 10.08
C GLY A 153 -8.87 12.30 8.65
N CYS A 154 -10.05 12.04 8.12
CA CYS A 154 -10.52 12.55 6.83
C CYS A 154 -11.99 12.89 6.95
N PRO A 155 -12.46 14.06 6.49
CA PRO A 155 -13.88 14.41 6.56
C PRO A 155 -14.73 13.64 5.53
N ASN A 156 -14.10 12.90 4.62
CA ASN A 156 -14.79 12.07 3.63
C ASN A 156 -15.14 10.70 4.24
N GLY A 157 -16.32 10.18 3.92
CA GLY A 157 -16.77 8.83 4.28
C GLY A 157 -16.73 7.86 3.10
N CYS A 158 -15.60 7.73 2.41
CA CYS A 158 -15.48 6.82 1.26
C CYS A 158 -15.70 5.37 1.71
N GLU A 159 -16.62 4.65 1.07
CA GLU A 159 -17.03 3.29 1.44
C GLU A 159 -15.85 2.29 1.47
N PHE A 160 -14.91 2.43 0.53
CA PHE A 160 -13.73 1.57 0.45
C PHE A 160 -12.65 1.88 1.49
N CYS A 161 -12.79 2.96 2.28
CA CYS A 161 -11.73 3.50 3.13
C CYS A 161 -11.99 3.28 4.61
N ALA A 162 -11.01 2.75 5.35
CA ALA A 162 -11.11 2.49 6.78
C ALA A 162 -10.89 3.72 7.68
N VAL A 163 -10.48 4.87 7.13
CA VAL A 163 -10.04 6.03 7.92
C VAL A 163 -11.10 6.48 8.93
N HIS A 164 -12.37 6.61 8.54
CA HIS A 164 -13.46 6.99 9.44
C HIS A 164 -13.70 6.05 10.63
N GLN A 165 -13.25 4.79 10.56
CA GLN A 165 -13.33 3.83 11.66
C GLN A 165 -12.10 3.91 12.58
N ILE A 166 -10.95 4.31 12.05
CA ILE A 166 -9.67 4.35 12.77
C ILE A 166 -9.43 5.74 13.39
N GLU A 167 -9.75 6.79 12.63
CA GLU A 167 -9.57 8.21 12.92
C GLU A 167 -10.88 8.94 12.60
N PRO A 168 -11.93 8.75 13.43
CA PRO A 168 -13.27 9.25 13.14
C PRO A 168 -13.35 10.79 13.13
N GLU A 169 -12.51 11.45 13.91
CA GLU A 169 -12.47 12.90 14.03
C GLU A 169 -11.39 13.51 13.13
N PHE A 170 -11.78 14.50 12.31
CA PHE A 170 -10.82 15.25 11.51
C PHE A 170 -10.14 16.33 12.36
N ASN A 171 -8.84 16.21 12.55
CA ASN A 171 -8.00 17.28 13.08
C ASN A 171 -7.24 17.95 11.93
N GLY A 172 -7.70 19.15 11.56
CA GLY A 172 -7.15 19.92 10.46
C GLY A 172 -5.79 20.58 10.73
N TYR A 173 -5.20 20.49 11.92
CA TYR A 173 -3.86 21.03 12.16
C TYR A 173 -3.14 20.38 13.34
N LEU A 174 -1.97 19.80 13.05
CA LEU A 174 -1.00 19.33 14.03
C LEU A 174 0.29 20.16 13.98
N PRO A 175 0.93 20.43 15.13
CA PRO A 175 2.14 21.25 15.21
C PRO A 175 3.38 20.49 14.69
N LEU A 176 3.50 20.39 13.37
CA LEU A 176 4.55 19.63 12.68
C LEU A 176 5.96 20.06 13.09
N ARG A 177 6.21 21.38 13.23
CA ARG A 177 7.56 21.91 13.50
C ARG A 177 8.18 21.33 14.76
N ARG A 178 7.41 21.26 15.84
CA ARG A 178 7.88 20.73 17.13
C ARG A 178 8.30 19.27 17.01
N GLN A 179 7.51 18.46 16.29
CA GLN A 179 7.83 17.05 16.11
C GLN A 179 9.14 16.89 15.31
N ILE A 180 9.29 17.59 14.20
CA ILE A 180 10.46 17.48 13.32
C ILE A 180 11.74 17.95 14.00
N GLN A 181 11.69 19.09 14.70
CA GLN A 181 12.83 19.61 15.46
C GLN A 181 13.29 18.62 16.54
N LEU A 182 12.36 18.03 17.28
CA LEU A 182 12.69 17.01 18.28
C LEU A 182 13.28 15.74 17.66
N ILE A 183 12.82 15.32 16.47
CA ILE A 183 13.43 14.18 15.75
C ILE A 183 14.88 14.51 15.40
N GLU A 184 15.13 15.71 14.89
CA GLU A 184 16.46 16.15 14.51
C GLU A 184 17.41 16.26 15.71
N GLU A 185 16.96 16.84 16.81
CA GLU A 185 17.73 16.97 18.05
C GLU A 185 18.11 15.59 18.63
N LEU A 186 17.19 14.63 18.62
CA LEU A 186 17.39 13.32 19.25
C LEU A 186 18.06 12.30 18.34
N TYR A 187 17.80 12.36 17.04
CA TYR A 187 18.16 11.30 16.09
C TYR A 187 18.93 11.79 14.87
N GLY A 188 19.27 13.08 14.83
CA GLY A 188 19.96 13.74 13.74
C GLY A 188 19.06 14.05 12.54
N GLU A 189 19.58 14.94 11.69
CA GLU A 189 18.89 15.41 10.49
C GLU A 189 18.52 14.24 9.54
N LYS A 190 17.31 14.28 8.99
CA LYS A 190 16.83 13.35 7.96
C LYS A 190 16.71 14.03 6.61
N ARG A 191 16.81 13.25 5.54
CA ARG A 191 16.79 13.79 4.16
C ARG A 191 15.40 14.30 3.77
N ASP A 192 14.39 13.44 3.82
CA ASP A 192 13.06 13.71 3.27
C ASP A 192 12.01 13.85 4.38
N LEU A 193 10.85 14.43 4.04
CA LEU A 193 9.68 14.56 4.90
C LEU A 193 8.50 13.78 4.30
N ILE A 194 8.04 12.76 5.01
CA ILE A 194 6.89 11.94 4.61
C ILE A 194 5.74 12.24 5.55
N LEU A 195 4.65 12.78 4.99
CA LEU A 195 3.44 13.11 5.72
C LEU A 195 2.36 12.08 5.40
N LEU A 196 1.87 11.42 6.43
CA LEU A 196 0.88 10.33 6.36
C LEU A 196 -0.56 10.83 6.57
N ASP A 197 -0.78 12.13 6.43
CA ASP A 197 -2.08 12.80 6.46
C ASP A 197 -3.12 12.12 5.56
N ASN A 198 -4.28 11.73 6.09
CA ASN A 198 -5.32 11.10 5.26
C ASN A 198 -5.95 12.09 4.26
N ASN A 199 -6.03 13.38 4.61
CA ASN A 199 -6.48 14.43 3.69
C ASN A 199 -5.98 15.82 4.12
N VAL A 200 -4.72 16.14 3.78
CA VAL A 200 -4.13 17.46 4.13
C VAL A 200 -4.89 18.64 3.52
N LEU A 201 -5.49 18.47 2.33
CA LEU A 201 -6.19 19.54 1.62
C LEU A 201 -7.53 19.91 2.28
N ALA A 202 -8.06 19.08 3.17
CA ALA A 202 -9.25 19.41 3.96
C ALA A 202 -8.96 20.44 5.07
N SER A 203 -7.69 20.72 5.38
CA SER A 203 -7.34 21.71 6.39
C SER A 203 -7.70 23.13 5.94
N GLU A 204 -8.48 23.84 6.76
CA GLU A 204 -8.67 25.29 6.66
C GLU A 204 -7.38 26.08 6.92
N ARG A 205 -6.39 25.42 7.56
CA ARG A 205 -5.08 25.96 7.89
C ARG A 205 -3.98 25.46 6.96
N PHE A 206 -4.34 25.03 5.75
CA PHE A 206 -3.39 24.51 4.75
C PHE A 206 -2.22 25.48 4.49
N LYS A 207 -2.48 26.79 4.41
CA LYS A 207 -1.44 27.82 4.24
C LYS A 207 -0.41 27.81 5.38
N ASP A 208 -0.86 27.57 6.61
CA ASP A 208 0.03 27.48 7.77
C ASP A 208 0.87 26.20 7.73
N ILE A 209 0.28 25.08 7.29
CA ILE A 209 1.00 23.81 7.10
C ILE A 209 2.14 24.01 6.08
N ILE A 210 1.86 24.67 4.97
CA ILE A 210 2.87 24.97 3.94
C ILE A 210 3.96 25.91 4.50
N ARG A 211 3.59 26.92 5.29
CA ARG A 211 4.55 27.79 5.98
C ARG A 211 5.45 26.99 6.93
N ASP A 212 4.88 26.05 7.67
CA ASP A 212 5.62 25.19 8.60
C ASP A 212 6.61 24.29 7.86
N ILE A 213 6.20 23.67 6.74
CA ILE A 213 7.05 22.85 5.87
C ILE A 213 8.24 23.65 5.33
N LYS A 214 7.99 24.86 4.80
CA LYS A 214 9.06 25.74 4.31
C LYS A 214 10.03 26.12 5.42
N ALA A 215 9.50 26.47 6.59
CA ALA A 215 10.30 26.85 7.75
C ALA A 215 11.08 25.68 8.39
N LEU A 216 10.82 24.44 7.97
CA LEU A 216 11.61 23.24 8.27
C LEU A 216 12.65 22.91 7.19
N GLY A 217 12.83 23.77 6.19
CA GLY A 217 13.82 23.59 5.12
C GLY A 217 13.38 22.61 4.03
N PHE A 218 12.07 22.53 3.75
CA PHE A 218 11.49 21.73 2.66
C PHE A 218 10.83 22.60 1.59
N GLU A 219 11.32 23.83 1.41
CA GLU A 219 10.93 24.68 0.28
C GLU A 219 11.43 24.14 -1.06
N LYS A 220 10.86 24.61 -2.17
CA LYS A 220 11.21 24.18 -3.52
C LYS A 220 12.72 24.29 -3.76
N GLY A 221 13.34 23.19 -4.16
CA GLY A 221 14.78 23.13 -4.43
C GLY A 221 15.65 22.91 -3.20
N ALA A 222 15.07 22.66 -2.02
CA ALA A 222 15.81 22.31 -0.82
C ALA A 222 16.75 21.10 -1.05
N THR A 223 17.91 21.15 -0.42
CA THR A 223 18.97 20.13 -0.54
C THR A 223 19.43 19.62 0.82
N TYR A 224 19.95 18.40 0.84
CA TYR A 224 20.52 17.73 2.00
C TYR A 224 21.94 17.28 1.69
N SER A 225 22.88 17.56 2.58
CA SER A 225 24.29 17.21 2.42
C SER A 225 24.72 16.16 3.44
N TYR A 226 25.42 15.13 2.99
CA TYR A 226 25.91 14.05 3.85
C TYR A 226 27.30 13.59 3.43
N ARG A 227 28.04 12.96 4.36
CA ARG A 227 29.28 12.26 4.02
C ARG A 227 28.95 10.88 3.49
N ASN A 228 29.34 10.61 2.26
CA ASN A 228 29.15 9.30 1.64
C ASN A 228 30.19 8.27 2.15
N LYS A 229 30.10 7.03 1.67
CA LYS A 229 31.00 5.93 2.07
C LYS A 229 32.48 6.19 1.79
N SER A 230 32.82 7.11 0.88
CA SER A 230 34.21 7.50 0.59
C SER A 230 34.67 8.72 1.40
N GLY A 231 33.86 9.18 2.37
CA GLY A 231 34.17 10.33 3.22
C GLY A 231 33.95 11.70 2.57
N ARG A 232 33.54 11.74 1.30
CA ARG A 232 33.26 12.98 0.55
C ARG A 232 31.87 13.49 0.85
N THR A 233 31.73 14.81 0.93
CA THR A 233 30.41 15.46 1.02
C THR A 233 29.68 15.28 -0.31
N SER A 234 28.45 14.79 -0.25
CA SER A 234 27.53 14.68 -1.37
C SER A 234 26.25 15.44 -1.04
N THR A 235 25.72 16.17 -2.02
CA THR A 235 24.50 16.96 -1.87
C THR A 235 23.42 16.39 -2.79
N VAL A 236 22.23 16.20 -2.25
CA VAL A 236 21.05 15.66 -2.95
C VAL A 236 19.85 16.56 -2.67
N ASN A 237 18.83 16.50 -3.51
CA ASN A 237 17.57 17.20 -3.22
C ASN A 237 16.85 16.54 -2.03
N ARG A 238 16.13 17.36 -1.26
CA ARG A 238 15.12 16.92 -0.29
C ARG A 238 13.77 16.85 -0.97
N TYR A 239 12.91 15.98 -0.46
CA TYR A 239 11.54 15.90 -0.92
C TYR A 239 10.54 15.90 0.23
N ILE A 240 9.35 16.40 -0.07
CA ILE A 240 8.15 16.15 0.74
C ILE A 240 7.17 15.28 -0.04
N ASP A 241 6.61 14.28 0.64
CA ASP A 241 5.59 13.38 0.10
C ASP A 241 4.35 13.37 0.99
N PHE A 242 3.22 13.85 0.46
CA PHE A 242 1.89 13.62 1.03
C PHE A 242 1.41 12.24 0.60
N ASN A 243 1.82 11.23 1.36
CA ASN A 243 1.88 9.87 0.87
C ASN A 243 0.51 9.21 0.63
N GLN A 244 -0.54 9.63 1.35
CA GLN A 244 -1.90 9.11 1.21
C GLN A 244 -2.64 9.66 -0.02
N GLY A 245 -2.05 10.64 -0.74
CA GLY A 245 -2.68 11.29 -1.88
C GLY A 245 -3.40 12.58 -1.51
N LEU A 246 -3.65 13.38 -2.55
CA LEU A 246 -4.30 14.67 -2.51
C LEU A 246 -5.68 14.55 -3.16
N ASP A 247 -6.70 14.98 -2.42
CA ASP A 247 -8.09 15.01 -2.89
C ASP A 247 -8.26 16.03 -4.02
N SER A 248 -8.52 15.56 -5.24
CA SER A 248 -8.67 16.39 -6.44
C SER A 248 -9.80 17.41 -6.33
N ARG A 249 -10.85 17.11 -5.53
CA ARG A 249 -12.00 18.00 -5.31
C ARG A 249 -11.64 19.22 -4.49
N LEU A 250 -10.66 19.09 -3.60
CA LEU A 250 -10.23 20.16 -2.69
C LEU A 250 -9.02 20.93 -3.22
N LEU A 251 -8.48 20.55 -4.38
CA LEU A 251 -7.27 21.11 -4.97
C LEU A 251 -7.59 22.35 -5.81
N THR A 252 -7.60 23.51 -5.15
CA THR A 252 -7.81 24.82 -5.78
C THR A 252 -6.53 25.36 -6.41
N GLU A 253 -6.64 26.41 -7.22
CA GLU A 253 -5.48 27.12 -7.77
C GLU A 253 -4.57 27.68 -6.68
N GLU A 254 -5.12 28.29 -5.62
CA GLU A 254 -4.34 28.77 -4.48
C GLU A 254 -3.56 27.62 -3.80
N LYS A 255 -4.21 26.48 -3.56
CA LYS A 255 -3.55 25.33 -2.94
C LYS A 255 -2.47 24.74 -3.85
N MET A 256 -2.69 24.70 -5.17
CA MET A 256 -1.66 24.26 -6.12
C MET A 256 -0.47 25.22 -6.12
N ALA A 257 -0.72 26.53 -6.08
CA ALA A 257 0.33 27.54 -5.98
C ALA A 257 1.19 27.31 -4.73
N LEU A 258 0.56 27.13 -3.57
CA LEU A 258 1.25 26.82 -2.31
C LEU A 258 2.04 25.50 -2.36
N LEU A 259 1.47 24.44 -2.96
CA LEU A 259 2.19 23.17 -3.16
C LEU A 259 3.42 23.35 -4.06
N SER A 260 3.38 24.28 -5.02
CA SER A 260 4.51 24.54 -5.91
C SER A 260 5.70 25.23 -5.22
N GLU A 261 5.49 25.78 -4.01
CA GLU A 261 6.52 26.45 -3.21
C GLU A 261 7.34 25.50 -2.34
N ILE A 262 6.92 24.24 -2.21
CA ILE A 262 7.60 23.21 -1.42
C ILE A 262 8.29 22.18 -2.32
N ALA A 263 9.22 21.40 -1.76
CA ALA A 263 9.93 20.35 -2.48
C ALA A 263 9.07 19.10 -2.74
N ILE A 264 7.80 19.27 -3.12
CA ILE A 264 6.87 18.16 -3.28
C ILE A 264 7.31 17.21 -4.40
N ARG A 265 7.47 15.93 -4.08
CA ARG A 265 7.81 14.90 -5.06
C ARG A 265 7.48 13.49 -4.55
N PRO A 266 6.61 12.73 -5.25
CA PRO A 266 5.69 13.18 -6.30
C PRO A 266 4.54 14.01 -5.72
N ILE A 267 3.83 14.74 -6.58
CA ILE A 267 2.47 15.19 -6.25
C ILE A 267 1.50 14.04 -6.55
N ARG A 268 0.79 13.54 -5.53
CA ARG A 268 -0.12 12.39 -5.64
C ARG A 268 -1.55 12.89 -5.77
N ILE A 269 -2.14 12.92 -6.96
CA ILE A 269 -3.54 13.36 -7.12
C ILE A 269 -4.42 12.11 -7.23
N ALA A 270 -5.43 11.98 -6.37
CA ALA A 270 -6.32 10.82 -6.36
C ALA A 270 -7.18 10.74 -7.64
N PHE A 271 -7.31 9.54 -8.21
CA PHE A 271 -8.13 9.26 -9.40
C PHE A 271 -8.83 7.90 -9.31
N ASP A 272 -9.57 7.70 -8.22
CA ASP A 272 -10.18 6.40 -7.91
C ASP A 272 -11.48 6.10 -8.66
N ASP A 273 -12.02 7.05 -9.44
CA ASP A 273 -13.29 6.90 -10.15
C ASP A 273 -13.27 7.62 -11.50
N ILE A 274 -13.73 6.96 -12.57
CA ILE A 274 -13.71 7.53 -13.93
C ILE A 274 -14.60 8.78 -14.05
N ARG A 275 -15.63 8.91 -13.22
CA ARG A 275 -16.51 10.09 -13.18
C ARG A 275 -15.75 11.36 -12.77
N LEU A 276 -14.58 11.23 -12.15
CA LEU A 276 -13.70 12.35 -11.80
C LEU A 276 -12.78 12.76 -12.95
N ARG A 277 -12.89 12.19 -14.15
CA ARG A 277 -11.99 12.44 -15.28
C ARG A 277 -11.75 13.92 -15.55
N ASP A 278 -12.81 14.68 -15.80
CA ASP A 278 -12.67 16.10 -16.20
C ASP A 278 -11.98 16.91 -15.10
N LEU A 279 -12.38 16.68 -13.85
CA LEU A 279 -11.76 17.29 -12.68
C LEU A 279 -10.29 16.88 -12.55
N TYR A 280 -9.97 15.60 -12.75
CA TYR A 280 -8.62 15.07 -12.67
C TYR A 280 -7.71 15.70 -13.72
N GLU A 281 -8.13 15.69 -14.99
CA GLU A 281 -7.40 16.30 -16.10
C GLU A 281 -7.18 17.81 -15.85
N GLU A 282 -8.20 18.52 -15.38
CA GLU A 282 -8.09 19.93 -14.96
C GLU A 282 -7.00 20.12 -13.89
N LYS A 283 -7.00 19.29 -12.83
CA LYS A 283 -6.02 19.40 -11.74
C LYS A 283 -4.61 19.02 -12.16
N VAL A 284 -4.46 18.06 -13.06
CA VAL A 284 -3.15 17.71 -13.64
C VAL A 284 -2.61 18.86 -14.50
N ARG A 285 -3.45 19.47 -15.35
CA ARG A 285 -3.07 20.65 -16.15
C ARG A 285 -2.73 21.85 -15.27
N LEU A 286 -3.47 22.02 -14.17
CA LEU A 286 -3.16 23.02 -13.16
C LEU A 286 -1.80 22.75 -12.51
N ALA A 287 -1.46 21.51 -12.15
CA ALA A 287 -0.13 21.16 -11.64
C ALA A 287 0.97 21.50 -12.66
N ALA A 288 0.73 21.19 -13.95
CA ALA A 288 1.64 21.51 -15.04
C ALA A 288 1.86 23.03 -15.19
N LYS A 289 0.79 23.84 -15.09
CA LYS A 289 0.83 25.32 -15.10
C LYS A 289 1.77 25.87 -14.02
N TYR A 290 1.81 25.24 -12.84
CA TYR A 290 2.70 25.60 -11.74
C TYR A 290 4.08 24.90 -11.78
N GLY A 291 4.41 24.24 -12.90
CA GLY A 291 5.71 23.60 -13.12
C GLY A 291 5.93 22.30 -12.35
N LEU A 292 4.87 21.71 -11.79
CA LEU A 292 4.92 20.41 -11.13
C LEU A 292 4.78 19.29 -12.17
N LYS A 293 5.93 18.73 -12.58
CA LYS A 293 6.00 17.76 -13.69
C LYS A 293 6.06 16.29 -13.29
N TYR A 294 6.34 16.00 -12.02
CA TYR A 294 6.47 14.64 -11.49
C TYR A 294 5.28 14.30 -10.59
N LEU A 295 4.30 13.62 -11.17
CA LEU A 295 3.03 13.30 -10.53
C LEU A 295 2.90 11.80 -10.33
N SER A 296 1.98 11.43 -9.45
CA SER A 296 1.50 10.06 -9.41
C SER A 296 0.05 10.02 -8.98
N ASN A 297 -0.55 8.85 -9.10
CA ASN A 297 -1.87 8.58 -8.57
C ASN A 297 -1.94 7.15 -8.08
N TYR A 298 -2.95 6.97 -7.24
CA TYR A 298 -3.43 5.68 -6.84
C TYR A 298 -4.72 5.42 -7.59
N ILE A 299 -4.85 4.21 -8.12
CA ILE A 299 -6.01 3.82 -8.91
C ILE A 299 -6.58 2.57 -8.25
N LEU A 300 -7.63 2.77 -7.46
CA LEU A 300 -8.44 1.68 -6.95
C LEU A 300 -9.13 0.93 -8.11
N TYR A 301 -9.05 -0.39 -8.10
CA TYR A 301 -9.82 -1.27 -8.99
C TYR A 301 -10.40 -2.43 -8.19
N ASN A 302 -11.31 -3.20 -8.79
CA ASN A 302 -12.00 -4.32 -8.15
C ASN A 302 -13.00 -3.89 -7.07
N PHE A 303 -13.53 -2.67 -7.16
CA PHE A 303 -14.58 -2.21 -6.27
C PHE A 303 -15.92 -2.19 -7.03
N HIS A 304 -16.42 -1.00 -7.36
CA HIS A 304 -17.62 -0.81 -8.20
C HIS A 304 -17.27 -0.53 -9.68
N ASP A 305 -15.98 -0.41 -10.01
CA ASP A 305 -15.52 -0.05 -11.35
C ASP A 305 -15.61 -1.24 -12.33
N HIS A 306 -15.88 -0.96 -13.60
CA HIS A 306 -15.70 -1.94 -14.67
C HIS A 306 -14.21 -2.08 -15.02
N PRO A 307 -13.71 -3.27 -15.42
CA PRO A 307 -12.32 -3.42 -15.88
C PRO A 307 -11.89 -2.38 -16.93
N ASP A 308 -12.77 -2.03 -17.86
CA ASP A 308 -12.48 -1.03 -18.90
C ASP A 308 -12.27 0.37 -18.30
N GLU A 309 -12.99 0.74 -17.24
CA GLU A 309 -12.78 2.01 -16.53
C GLU A 309 -11.44 2.06 -15.79
N PHE A 310 -10.95 0.90 -15.31
CA PHE A 310 -9.59 0.79 -14.79
C PHE A 310 -8.54 1.02 -15.90
N HIS A 311 -8.75 0.45 -17.09
CA HIS A 311 -7.90 0.71 -18.26
C HIS A 311 -7.90 2.19 -18.66
N ASP A 312 -9.09 2.80 -18.77
CA ASP A 312 -9.25 4.20 -19.15
C ASP A 312 -8.50 5.13 -18.22
N ARG A 313 -8.63 4.94 -16.90
CA ARG A 313 -7.92 5.75 -15.90
C ARG A 313 -6.41 5.65 -16.05
N LEU A 314 -5.87 4.47 -16.36
CA LEU A 314 -4.44 4.33 -16.64
C LEU A 314 -4.04 5.00 -17.95
N LYS A 315 -4.84 4.84 -19.01
CA LYS A 315 -4.56 5.39 -20.33
C LYS A 315 -4.60 6.92 -20.33
N ILE A 316 -5.53 7.54 -19.60
CA ILE A 316 -5.61 9.01 -19.42
C ILE A 316 -4.27 9.57 -18.91
N ASN A 317 -3.64 8.89 -17.95
CA ASN A 317 -2.32 9.31 -17.43
C ASN A 317 -1.21 9.21 -18.47
N LEU A 318 -1.24 8.16 -19.30
CA LEU A 318 -0.31 8.02 -20.41
C LEU A 318 -0.50 9.13 -21.45
N ASP A 319 -1.74 9.41 -21.84
CA ASP A 319 -2.04 10.42 -22.85
C ASP A 319 -1.63 11.82 -22.33
N LEU A 320 -1.92 12.16 -21.07
CA LEU A 320 -1.49 13.42 -20.44
C LEU A 320 0.04 13.56 -20.38
N ASN A 321 0.78 12.46 -20.19
CA ASN A 321 2.25 12.50 -20.23
C ASN A 321 2.76 12.95 -21.60
N GLU A 322 2.16 12.44 -22.68
CA GLU A 322 2.55 12.73 -24.05
C GLU A 322 2.07 14.10 -24.51
N GLU A 323 0.85 14.48 -24.14
CA GLU A 323 0.23 15.73 -24.56
C GLU A 323 0.93 16.96 -23.98
N ILE A 324 1.24 16.94 -22.68
CA ILE A 324 1.74 18.13 -21.95
C ILE A 324 3.12 17.91 -21.28
N GLY A 325 3.81 16.81 -21.61
CA GLY A 325 5.20 16.58 -21.22
C GLY A 325 5.41 16.32 -19.72
N LEU A 326 4.47 15.58 -19.11
CA LEU A 326 4.51 15.20 -17.70
C LEU A 326 5.14 13.83 -17.45
N GLN A 327 5.35 13.52 -16.17
CA GLN A 327 5.74 12.20 -15.68
C GLN A 327 4.77 11.76 -14.58
N ILE A 328 3.61 11.28 -15.02
CA ILE A 328 2.56 10.69 -14.20
C ILE A 328 2.70 9.17 -14.23
N PHE A 329 2.95 8.58 -13.08
CA PHE A 329 2.94 7.12 -12.91
C PHE A 329 1.82 6.71 -11.97
N SER A 330 1.27 5.52 -12.19
CA SER A 330 0.12 5.02 -11.43
C SER A 330 0.50 3.82 -10.56
N PHE A 331 -0.09 3.73 -9.38
CA PHE A 331 -0.11 2.50 -8.59
C PHE A 331 -1.52 1.92 -8.54
N PRO A 332 -1.78 0.87 -9.33
CA PRO A 332 -3.01 0.10 -9.21
C PRO A 332 -3.15 -0.55 -7.83
N MET A 333 -4.25 -0.24 -7.15
CA MET A 333 -4.63 -0.83 -5.88
C MET A 333 -5.83 -1.73 -6.05
N ARG A 334 -5.64 -3.03 -5.82
CA ARG A 334 -6.77 -3.96 -5.76
C ARG A 334 -7.54 -3.74 -4.48
N TYR A 335 -8.82 -3.41 -4.58
CA TYR A 335 -9.73 -3.43 -3.45
C TYR A 335 -9.82 -4.84 -2.86
N VAL A 336 -9.79 -4.89 -1.53
CA VAL A 336 -9.99 -6.08 -0.70
C VAL A 336 -10.95 -5.65 0.41
N ASP A 337 -11.96 -6.46 0.68
CA ASP A 337 -12.95 -6.15 1.71
C ASP A 337 -12.26 -5.84 3.05
N LEU A 338 -12.69 -4.77 3.72
CA LEU A 338 -12.05 -4.29 4.95
C LEU A 338 -12.04 -5.34 6.06
N LYS A 339 -12.97 -6.29 6.06
CA LYS A 339 -13.05 -7.40 7.03
C LYS A 339 -12.37 -8.68 6.55
N SER A 340 -11.87 -8.72 5.31
CA SER A 340 -11.23 -9.91 4.77
C SER A 340 -9.89 -10.20 5.45
N LYS A 341 -9.73 -11.44 5.94
CA LYS A 341 -8.52 -11.95 6.60
C LYS A 341 -7.46 -12.48 5.63
N ASP A 342 -7.75 -12.45 4.33
CA ASP A 342 -6.83 -12.77 3.25
C ASP A 342 -7.11 -11.96 1.96
N ARG A 343 -6.39 -12.23 0.88
CA ARG A 343 -6.57 -11.56 -0.43
C ARG A 343 -7.04 -12.52 -1.52
N LEU A 344 -7.55 -13.69 -1.14
CA LEU A 344 -7.93 -14.73 -2.07
C LEU A 344 -9.23 -14.33 -2.77
N SER A 345 -9.28 -14.50 -4.09
CA SER A 345 -10.48 -14.17 -4.87
C SER A 345 -11.67 -15.09 -4.53
N LYS A 346 -11.44 -16.25 -3.92
CA LYS A 346 -12.51 -17.13 -3.43
C LYS A 346 -13.16 -16.67 -2.12
N THR A 347 -12.56 -15.70 -1.43
CA THR A 347 -13.08 -15.18 -0.17
C THR A 347 -14.18 -14.17 -0.49
N PRO A 348 -15.39 -14.30 0.10
CA PRO A 348 -16.49 -13.37 -0.14
C PRO A 348 -16.07 -11.91 0.08
N GLY A 349 -16.53 -11.00 -0.79
CA GLY A 349 -16.18 -9.58 -0.77
C GLY A 349 -14.87 -9.20 -1.49
N ASN A 350 -14.01 -10.16 -1.83
CA ASN A 350 -12.71 -9.87 -2.48
C ASN A 350 -12.77 -9.77 -4.02
N ILE A 351 -13.94 -9.91 -4.62
CA ILE A 351 -14.18 -9.68 -6.05
C ILE A 351 -15.30 -8.64 -6.14
N GLY A 352 -15.02 -7.52 -6.82
CA GLY A 352 -15.99 -6.46 -7.10
C GLY A 352 -17.04 -6.90 -8.11
N GLU A 353 -18.14 -6.16 -8.20
CA GLU A 353 -19.35 -6.54 -8.95
C GLU A 353 -19.08 -6.91 -10.42
N HIS A 354 -18.20 -6.16 -11.09
CA HIS A 354 -17.88 -6.32 -12.51
C HIS A 354 -16.59 -7.12 -12.76
N TRP A 355 -16.00 -7.68 -11.71
CA TRP A 355 -14.73 -8.39 -11.77
C TRP A 355 -14.92 -9.89 -11.59
N ASN A 356 -13.88 -10.65 -11.93
CA ASN A 356 -13.84 -12.09 -11.71
C ASN A 356 -12.42 -12.55 -11.36
N ALA A 357 -12.29 -13.79 -10.88
CA ALA A 357 -11.01 -14.32 -10.40
C ALA A 357 -9.93 -14.29 -11.51
N LYS A 358 -10.32 -14.53 -12.77
CA LYS A 358 -9.42 -14.49 -13.92
C LYS A 358 -8.87 -13.10 -14.19
N TYR A 359 -9.73 -12.09 -14.23
CA TYR A 359 -9.32 -10.73 -14.55
C TYR A 359 -8.36 -10.19 -13.49
N LEU A 360 -8.69 -10.40 -12.21
CA LEU A 360 -7.81 -10.03 -11.10
C LEU A 360 -6.46 -10.75 -11.18
N ARG A 361 -6.45 -12.02 -11.59
CA ARG A 361 -5.23 -12.78 -11.79
C ARG A 361 -4.42 -12.27 -12.97
N ALA A 362 -5.06 -11.87 -14.06
CA ALA A 362 -4.40 -11.29 -15.23
C ALA A 362 -3.71 -9.95 -14.87
N ILE A 363 -4.43 -9.03 -14.22
CA ILE A 363 -3.86 -7.76 -13.73
C ILE A 363 -2.70 -8.03 -12.78
N GLN A 364 -2.90 -8.98 -11.86
CA GLN A 364 -1.85 -9.42 -10.96
C GLN A 364 -0.59 -9.87 -11.75
N CYS A 365 -0.71 -10.75 -12.75
CA CYS A 365 0.40 -11.19 -13.60
C CYS A 365 1.11 -10.03 -14.32
N VAL A 366 0.36 -9.06 -14.85
CA VAL A 366 0.92 -7.83 -15.45
C VAL A 366 1.77 -7.10 -14.42
N LEU A 367 1.23 -6.83 -13.23
CA LEU A 367 1.89 -6.04 -12.20
C LEU A 367 3.16 -6.68 -11.61
N ILE A 368 3.39 -8.01 -11.72
CA ILE A 368 4.70 -8.61 -11.38
C ILE A 368 5.79 -7.99 -12.23
N ARG A 369 5.54 -7.95 -13.54
CA ARG A 369 6.52 -7.52 -14.53
C ARG A 369 6.82 -6.04 -14.38
N THR A 370 5.83 -5.27 -13.96
CA THR A 370 5.96 -3.83 -13.74
C THR A 370 6.38 -3.46 -12.32
N ARG A 371 6.57 -4.44 -11.42
CA ARG A 371 6.84 -4.25 -9.98
C ARG A 371 5.77 -3.40 -9.27
N GLY A 372 4.51 -3.57 -9.67
CA GLY A 372 3.36 -2.88 -9.07
C GLY A 372 3.17 -1.43 -9.52
N LEU A 373 3.97 -0.95 -10.47
CA LEU A 373 3.94 0.41 -10.98
C LEU A 373 3.52 0.42 -12.44
N VAL A 374 2.66 1.36 -12.86
CA VAL A 374 2.44 1.65 -14.28
C VAL A 374 3.24 2.91 -14.62
N GLY A 375 4.31 2.71 -15.39
CA GLY A 375 5.24 3.78 -15.77
C GLY A 375 4.75 4.64 -16.93
N THR A 376 5.57 5.61 -17.33
CA THR A 376 5.22 6.65 -18.31
C THR A 376 5.46 6.26 -19.78
N LYS A 377 5.95 5.04 -20.05
CA LYS A 377 6.39 4.62 -21.39
C LYS A 377 5.26 3.95 -22.16
N ARG A 378 4.84 4.57 -23.28
CA ARG A 378 3.75 4.10 -24.15
C ARG A 378 3.91 2.65 -24.59
N ASP A 379 5.02 2.28 -25.20
CA ASP A 379 5.22 0.92 -25.71
C ASP A 379 5.06 -0.15 -24.60
N TYR A 380 5.55 0.16 -23.40
CA TYR A 380 5.42 -0.73 -22.25
C TYR A 380 3.96 -0.80 -21.77
N PHE A 381 3.25 0.33 -21.73
CA PHE A 381 1.85 0.38 -21.38
C PHE A 381 0.99 -0.42 -22.37
N LEU A 382 1.12 -0.15 -23.67
CA LEU A 382 0.35 -0.83 -24.72
C LEU A 382 0.61 -2.35 -24.68
N LYS A 383 1.84 -2.77 -24.36
CA LYS A 383 2.17 -4.18 -24.19
C LYS A 383 1.52 -4.82 -22.97
N ALA A 384 1.46 -4.07 -21.87
CA ALA A 384 0.98 -4.56 -20.58
C ALA A 384 -0.55 -4.54 -20.46
N PHE A 385 -1.20 -3.52 -21.03
CA PHE A 385 -2.62 -3.23 -20.85
C PHE A 385 -3.41 -3.11 -22.17
N GLY A 386 -2.76 -3.19 -23.34
CA GLY A 386 -3.44 -3.05 -24.63
C GLY A 386 -3.71 -1.60 -25.01
N LYS A 387 -3.90 -1.35 -26.31
CA LYS A 387 -4.12 0.01 -26.84
C LYS A 387 -5.57 0.51 -26.68
N ASP A 388 -6.50 -0.42 -26.56
CA ASP A 388 -7.95 -0.20 -26.47
C ASP A 388 -8.58 -1.30 -25.60
N HIS A 389 -9.88 -1.18 -25.34
CA HIS A 389 -10.61 -2.15 -24.53
C HIS A 389 -10.61 -3.56 -25.14
N VAL A 390 -10.54 -3.69 -26.47
CA VAL A 390 -10.53 -5.02 -27.14
C VAL A 390 -9.23 -5.75 -26.81
N GLU A 391 -8.09 -5.09 -26.97
CA GLU A 391 -6.79 -5.66 -26.61
C GLU A 391 -6.67 -5.89 -25.09
N PHE A 392 -7.21 -4.97 -24.28
CA PHE A 392 -7.21 -5.12 -22.84
C PHE A 392 -8.01 -6.35 -22.39
N ASN A 393 -9.24 -6.53 -22.90
CA ASN A 393 -10.07 -7.70 -22.59
C ASN A 393 -9.43 -9.00 -23.10
N LYS A 394 -8.75 -8.97 -24.26
CA LYS A 394 -7.90 -10.09 -24.71
C LYS A 394 -6.83 -10.42 -23.67
N ILE A 395 -6.12 -9.43 -23.13
CA ILE A 395 -5.10 -9.63 -22.08
C ILE A 395 -5.73 -10.19 -20.80
N LEU A 396 -6.92 -9.74 -20.40
CA LEU A 396 -7.61 -10.25 -19.22
C LEU A 396 -7.97 -11.74 -19.32
N LEU A 397 -8.34 -12.21 -20.51
CA LEU A 397 -8.66 -13.64 -20.75
C LEU A 397 -7.43 -14.52 -20.89
N MET A 398 -6.30 -13.94 -21.28
CA MET A 398 -5.06 -14.61 -21.67
C MET A 398 -4.46 -15.54 -20.60
N PRO A 399 -3.89 -16.71 -20.97
CA PRO A 399 -3.22 -17.59 -20.01
C PRO A 399 -2.13 -16.88 -19.21
N GLU A 400 -1.96 -17.25 -17.94
CA GLU A 400 -1.00 -16.59 -17.04
C GLU A 400 0.44 -16.64 -17.56
N SER A 401 0.88 -17.81 -18.03
CA SER A 401 2.21 -18.00 -18.62
C SER A 401 2.42 -17.07 -19.79
N TYR A 402 1.36 -16.83 -20.57
CA TYR A 402 1.47 -16.00 -21.75
C TYR A 402 1.71 -14.57 -21.25
N ILE A 403 0.94 -14.06 -20.27
CA ILE A 403 1.10 -12.69 -19.76
C ILE A 403 2.52 -12.50 -19.20
N ILE A 404 2.98 -13.46 -18.40
CA ILE A 404 4.29 -13.38 -17.77
C ILE A 404 5.41 -13.52 -18.81
N HIS A 405 5.34 -14.46 -19.74
CA HIS A 405 6.36 -14.77 -20.74
C HIS A 405 5.97 -14.28 -22.14
N ARG A 406 5.41 -13.07 -22.20
CA ARG A 406 4.80 -12.45 -23.39
C ARG A 406 5.63 -12.59 -24.67
N TYR A 407 6.91 -12.20 -24.61
CA TYR A 407 7.80 -12.25 -25.77
C TYR A 407 8.06 -13.68 -26.29
N LYS A 408 8.13 -14.67 -25.38
CA LYS A 408 8.34 -16.08 -25.77
C LYS A 408 7.13 -16.59 -26.55
N HIS A 409 5.94 -16.41 -25.98
CA HIS A 409 4.69 -16.93 -26.55
C HIS A 409 4.19 -16.17 -27.78
N GLU A 410 4.69 -14.96 -28.02
CA GLU A 410 4.51 -14.28 -29.31
C GLU A 410 5.51 -14.77 -30.34
N GLY A 411 6.78 -14.94 -29.95
CA GLY A 411 7.83 -15.41 -30.85
C GLY A 411 7.62 -16.83 -31.37
N ASP A 412 6.95 -17.70 -30.60
CA ASP A 412 6.61 -19.07 -31.02
C ASP A 412 5.21 -19.20 -31.67
N GLY A 413 4.49 -18.09 -31.82
CA GLY A 413 3.15 -18.04 -32.42
C GLY A 413 2.02 -18.64 -31.57
N SER A 414 2.29 -19.07 -30.33
CA SER A 414 1.27 -19.69 -29.46
C SER A 414 0.18 -18.70 -29.03
N THR A 415 0.53 -17.42 -28.86
CA THR A 415 -0.44 -16.35 -28.53
C THR A 415 -1.47 -16.15 -29.64
N ASP A 416 -1.04 -16.12 -30.90
CA ASP A 416 -1.93 -15.91 -32.04
C ASP A 416 -2.81 -17.13 -32.29
N ARG A 417 -2.25 -18.33 -32.15
CA ARG A 417 -3.01 -19.59 -32.21
C ARG A 417 -4.11 -19.64 -31.17
N TRP A 418 -3.77 -19.36 -29.90
CA TRP A 418 -4.73 -19.32 -28.80
C TRP A 418 -5.87 -18.34 -29.11
N TRP A 419 -5.53 -17.11 -29.53
CA TRP A 419 -6.55 -16.10 -29.79
C TRP A 419 -7.43 -16.45 -30.99
N ALA A 420 -6.86 -17.00 -32.07
CA ALA A 420 -7.61 -17.47 -33.22
C ALA A 420 -8.62 -18.57 -32.83
N GLN A 421 -8.21 -19.51 -31.96
CA GLN A 421 -9.10 -20.54 -31.45
C GLN A 421 -10.23 -19.96 -30.59
N VAL A 422 -9.93 -19.02 -29.68
CA VAL A 422 -10.94 -18.31 -28.88
C VAL A 422 -11.97 -17.61 -29.78
N CYS A 423 -11.51 -16.88 -30.80
CA CYS A 423 -12.40 -16.19 -31.74
C CYS A 423 -13.21 -17.13 -32.65
N SER A 424 -12.76 -18.38 -32.83
CA SER A 424 -13.46 -19.39 -33.64
C SER A 424 -14.57 -20.13 -32.90
N LEU A 425 -14.67 -19.95 -31.57
CA LEU A 425 -15.74 -20.54 -30.77
C LEU A 425 -17.08 -19.90 -31.16
N SER A 426 -18.11 -20.74 -31.30
CA SER A 426 -19.49 -20.28 -31.41
C SER A 426 -19.95 -19.59 -30.12
N ASP A 427 -21.04 -18.81 -30.17
CA ASP A 427 -21.50 -18.00 -29.02
C ASP A 427 -21.70 -18.84 -27.74
N TRP A 428 -22.34 -20.00 -27.85
CA TRP A 428 -22.57 -20.89 -26.71
C TRP A 428 -21.26 -21.53 -26.19
N GLU A 429 -20.30 -21.82 -27.08
CA GLU A 429 -18.97 -22.31 -26.69
C GLU A 429 -18.16 -21.22 -25.99
N GLN A 430 -18.30 -19.96 -26.44
CA GLN A 430 -17.70 -18.82 -25.77
C GLN A 430 -18.27 -18.63 -24.37
N ASP A 431 -19.57 -18.81 -24.18
CA ASP A 431 -20.20 -18.71 -22.86
C ASP A 431 -19.67 -19.78 -21.90
N ILE A 432 -19.58 -21.03 -22.36
CA ILE A 432 -18.97 -22.12 -21.58
C ILE A 432 -17.51 -21.82 -21.26
N PHE A 433 -16.72 -21.42 -22.26
CA PHE A 433 -15.32 -21.09 -22.09
C PHE A 433 -15.12 -19.94 -21.08
N LYS A 434 -15.86 -18.83 -21.25
CA LYS A 434 -15.81 -17.68 -20.34
C LYS A 434 -16.23 -18.09 -18.94
N HIS A 435 -17.28 -18.89 -18.77
CA HIS A 435 -17.70 -19.39 -17.46
C HIS A 435 -16.57 -20.19 -16.77
N ILE A 436 -15.93 -21.11 -17.49
CA ILE A 436 -14.82 -21.92 -16.96
C ILE A 436 -13.63 -21.02 -16.59
N ILE A 437 -13.26 -20.09 -17.47
CA ILE A 437 -12.08 -19.24 -17.29
C ILE A 437 -12.30 -18.20 -16.18
N HIS A 438 -13.41 -17.44 -16.21
CA HIS A 438 -13.72 -16.40 -15.21
C HIS A 438 -13.73 -16.94 -13.78
N ASN A 439 -14.15 -18.20 -13.61
CA ASN A 439 -14.22 -18.88 -12.32
C ASN A 439 -12.99 -19.76 -12.00
N HIS A 440 -11.94 -19.73 -12.83
CA HIS A 440 -10.74 -20.57 -12.69
C HIS A 440 -11.01 -22.10 -12.60
N LEU A 441 -12.05 -22.57 -13.29
CA LEU A 441 -12.48 -23.98 -13.28
C LEU A 441 -11.74 -24.85 -14.31
N PHE A 442 -10.83 -24.30 -15.11
CA PHE A 442 -10.17 -25.01 -16.21
C PHE A 442 -9.32 -26.22 -15.76
N ARG A 443 -9.02 -26.34 -14.45
CA ARG A 443 -8.34 -27.51 -13.87
C ARG A 443 -9.30 -28.55 -13.26
N SER A 444 -10.56 -28.21 -13.04
CA SER A 444 -11.53 -29.04 -12.32
C SER A 444 -12.77 -29.41 -13.15
N VAL A 445 -12.98 -28.75 -14.28
CA VAL A 445 -14.11 -29.03 -15.19
C VAL A 445 -14.04 -30.45 -15.74
N ASN A 446 -15.19 -31.12 -15.85
CA ASN A 446 -15.28 -32.42 -16.51
C ASN A 446 -15.04 -32.24 -18.02
N ARG A 447 -13.81 -32.52 -18.46
CA ARG A 447 -13.44 -32.35 -19.87
C ARG A 447 -14.25 -33.26 -20.79
N ALA A 448 -14.76 -34.41 -20.36
CA ALA A 448 -15.51 -35.31 -21.26
C ALA A 448 -16.74 -34.62 -21.89
N GLU A 449 -17.36 -33.68 -21.16
CA GLU A 449 -18.59 -32.98 -21.52
C GLU A 449 -18.37 -31.77 -22.44
N LEU A 450 -17.12 -31.37 -22.68
CA LEU A 450 -16.79 -30.19 -23.47
C LEU A 450 -16.63 -30.52 -24.96
N THR A 451 -16.93 -29.55 -25.84
CA THR A 451 -16.62 -29.69 -27.27
C THR A 451 -15.13 -29.77 -27.51
N ARG A 452 -14.73 -30.29 -28.68
CA ARG A 452 -13.33 -30.31 -29.08
C ARG A 452 -12.74 -28.90 -29.14
N ALA A 453 -13.48 -27.92 -29.67
CA ALA A 453 -13.01 -26.55 -29.78
C ALA A 453 -12.72 -25.92 -28.40
N VAL A 454 -13.63 -26.09 -27.43
CA VAL A 454 -13.42 -25.60 -26.06
C VAL A 454 -12.24 -26.32 -25.39
N LYS A 455 -12.10 -27.64 -25.58
CA LYS A 455 -10.94 -28.41 -25.07
C LYS A 455 -9.61 -27.87 -25.60
N ASP A 456 -9.54 -27.64 -26.91
CA ASP A 456 -8.33 -27.16 -27.58
C ASP A 456 -7.91 -25.78 -27.04
N VAL A 457 -8.87 -24.87 -26.81
CA VAL A 457 -8.60 -23.57 -26.19
C VAL A 457 -8.12 -23.73 -24.74
N LEU A 458 -8.74 -24.61 -23.95
CA LEU A 458 -8.39 -24.82 -22.55
C LEU A 458 -7.00 -25.42 -22.35
N ASP A 459 -6.45 -26.13 -23.35
CA ASP A 459 -5.10 -26.69 -23.27
C ASP A 459 -4.02 -25.62 -23.10
N HIS A 460 -4.24 -24.43 -23.63
CA HIS A 460 -3.37 -23.26 -23.42
C HIS A 460 -3.29 -22.81 -21.95
N TYR A 461 -4.25 -23.19 -21.11
CA TYR A 461 -4.29 -22.85 -19.67
C TYR A 461 -3.75 -23.98 -18.78
N MET A 462 -3.48 -25.14 -19.37
CA MET A 462 -3.06 -26.35 -18.66
C MET A 462 -1.54 -26.56 -18.66
N GLU A 463 -0.80 -25.79 -19.45
CA GLU A 463 0.67 -25.84 -19.48
C GLU A 463 1.22 -25.70 -18.05
N ARG A 464 2.00 -26.71 -17.64
CA ARG A 464 2.64 -26.73 -16.34
C ARG A 464 3.63 -25.59 -16.28
N ASP A 465 3.50 -24.75 -15.27
CA ASP A 465 4.62 -23.97 -14.78
C ASP A 465 5.81 -24.89 -14.53
N ASP A 466 6.91 -24.69 -15.24
CA ASP A 466 8.23 -25.29 -14.97
C ASP A 466 8.82 -24.85 -13.60
N ARG A 467 8.00 -24.27 -12.73
CA ARG A 467 8.33 -23.86 -11.36
C ARG A 467 8.73 -25.01 -10.42
N LYS A 468 8.63 -26.28 -10.84
CA LYS A 468 9.12 -27.43 -10.04
C LYS A 468 10.63 -27.71 -10.15
N LYS A 469 11.40 -26.93 -10.92
CA LYS A 469 12.88 -27.04 -10.98
C LYS A 469 13.60 -25.77 -10.51
N SER A 470 13.13 -25.14 -9.44
CA SER A 470 13.94 -24.21 -8.66
C SER A 470 13.83 -24.57 -7.18
N PRO A 471 14.94 -24.77 -6.45
CA PRO A 471 14.91 -25.07 -5.04
C PRO A 471 14.66 -23.76 -4.27
N VAL A 472 13.47 -23.20 -4.41
CA VAL A 472 13.00 -22.09 -3.58
C VAL A 472 11.51 -22.30 -3.33
N GLY A 473 11.17 -22.91 -2.19
CA GLY A 473 9.82 -22.80 -1.65
C GLY A 473 9.59 -21.33 -1.27
N GLY A 474 8.93 -20.55 -2.13
CA GLY A 474 8.75 -19.11 -1.90
C GLY A 474 7.69 -18.41 -2.76
N ASP A 475 6.85 -19.15 -3.49
CA ASP A 475 5.98 -18.54 -4.51
C ASP A 475 4.61 -18.03 -4.02
N SER A 476 4.32 -18.16 -2.71
CA SER A 476 3.27 -17.36 -2.05
C SER A 476 3.81 -16.04 -1.47
N GLU A 477 5.13 -15.83 -1.52
CA GLU A 477 5.83 -14.86 -0.69
C GLU A 477 6.13 -13.54 -1.40
N TYR A 478 6.17 -13.51 -2.74
CA TYR A 478 6.49 -12.30 -3.51
C TYR A 478 5.32 -11.30 -3.62
N TRP A 479 4.09 -11.80 -3.51
CA TRP A 479 2.85 -11.05 -3.80
C TRP A 479 2.36 -10.10 -2.72
N ARG A 480 2.96 -10.15 -1.54
CA ARG A 480 2.67 -9.15 -0.52
C ARG A 480 3.34 -7.82 -0.86
N SER A 481 4.54 -7.83 -1.45
CA SER A 481 5.37 -6.65 -1.74
C SER A 481 4.71 -5.57 -2.62
N ALA A 482 3.95 -5.96 -3.65
CA ALA A 482 3.36 -5.00 -4.59
C ALA A 482 2.11 -4.27 -4.03
N ALA A 483 1.54 -4.76 -2.93
CA ALA A 483 0.48 -4.08 -2.17
C ALA A 483 1.03 -3.27 -0.99
N ILE A 484 2.36 -3.18 -0.86
CA ILE A 484 3.05 -2.44 0.19
C ILE A 484 3.61 -1.13 -0.37
N ASN A 485 2.81 -0.50 -1.23
CA ASN A 485 2.93 0.93 -1.48
C ASN A 485 1.93 1.71 -0.63
N PHE A 486 1.43 1.12 0.47
CA PHE A 486 0.60 1.73 1.53
C PHE A 486 0.86 1.10 2.87
#